data_AF-A0AAN6NL98-F1
#
_entry.id   AF-A0AAN6NL98-F1
#
_cell.length_a   1.000
_cell.length_b   1.000
_cell.length_c   1.000
_cell.angle_alpha   90.00
_cell.angle_beta   90.00
_cell.angle_gamma   90.00
#
_symmetry.space_group_name_H-M   'P 1'
#
loop_
_entity.id
_entity.type
_entity.pdbx_description
1 polymer ?
#
loop_
_entity_poly.entity_id
_entity_poly.type
_entity_poly.pdbx_seq_one_letter_code
_entity_poly.pdbx_strand_id
1 'polypeptide(L)'
;MLVNDTKAQEYLTIDKPQKFFIKGRIFKTVWKKPYGRYQWFVVIRKQLHHSLCFAIVNGGAKSMAKNRARGEHLAVLYSTSVSPPEPDKEEGIVFGPLAVIIEEGKQNISPFARLDCSRVFTVEDCLRVMKIGRVHPDFHEKLDEYYKKADSRLPTSTKRLRNPNPRAG
;
A
#
# COMPACT_ATOMS: atom_id res chain seq x y z
N MET A 1 -13.78 -36.78 15.28
CA MET A 1 -12.41 -36.28 15.09
C MET A 1 -12.51 -35.10 14.13
N LEU A 2 -12.56 -33.86 14.64
CA LEU A 2 -12.55 -32.66 13.80
C LEU A 2 -11.20 -31.99 14.00
N VAL A 3 -10.31 -32.17 13.04
CA VAL A 3 -9.05 -31.44 12.97
C VAL A 3 -9.40 -30.05 12.43
N ASN A 4 -9.69 -29.11 13.32
CA ASN A 4 -9.74 -27.70 12.96
C ASN A 4 -8.31 -27.21 12.77
N ASP A 5 -7.73 -27.53 11.61
CA ASP A 5 -6.40 -27.08 11.21
C ASP A 5 -6.46 -25.59 10.80
N THR A 6 -6.74 -24.75 11.78
CA THR A 6 -6.82 -23.30 11.60
C THR A 6 -5.40 -22.75 11.71
N LYS A 7 -4.62 -22.84 10.63
CA LYS A 7 -3.29 -22.23 10.59
C LYS A 7 -3.40 -20.75 10.97
N ALA A 8 -2.72 -20.36 12.04
CA ALA A 8 -2.54 -18.96 12.38
C ALA A 8 -1.81 -18.26 11.22
N GLN A 9 -2.26 -17.07 10.86
CA GLN A 9 -1.62 -16.28 9.81
C GLN A 9 -0.33 -15.69 10.39
N GLU A 10 0.81 -16.25 10.02
CA GLU A 10 2.12 -15.89 10.57
C GLU A 10 2.90 -14.94 9.66
N TYR A 11 3.84 -14.19 10.25
CA TYR A 11 4.83 -13.42 9.51
C TYR A 11 5.93 -14.37 9.01
N LEU A 12 6.12 -14.41 7.70
CA LEU A 12 7.05 -15.33 7.05
C LEU A 12 7.94 -14.60 6.06
N THR A 13 9.17 -15.08 5.90
CA THR A 13 10.03 -14.68 4.78
C THR A 13 9.50 -15.33 3.52
N ILE A 14 9.44 -14.58 2.42
CA ILE A 14 8.92 -15.10 1.16
C ILE A 14 10.04 -15.75 0.36
N ASP A 15 9.93 -17.05 0.07
CA ASP A 15 10.96 -17.80 -0.68
C ASP A 15 11.16 -17.30 -2.11
N LYS A 16 10.07 -16.88 -2.76
CA LYS A 16 10.05 -16.36 -4.13
C LYS A 16 9.52 -14.93 -4.13
N PRO A 17 10.28 -13.95 -3.60
CA PRO A 17 9.79 -12.59 -3.38
C PRO A 17 9.29 -11.96 -4.68
N GLN A 18 10.00 -12.25 -5.76
CA GLN A 18 9.72 -11.80 -7.12
C GLN A 18 8.35 -12.27 -7.67
N LYS A 19 7.76 -13.34 -7.12
CA LYS A 19 6.41 -13.81 -7.45
C LYS A 19 5.34 -13.29 -6.48
N PHE A 20 5.75 -12.83 -5.31
CA PHE A 20 4.84 -12.33 -4.28
C PHE A 20 4.62 -10.83 -4.37
N PHE A 21 5.71 -10.04 -4.39
CA PHE A 21 5.70 -8.58 -4.44
C PHE A 21 5.44 -8.07 -5.87
N ILE A 22 4.29 -8.44 -6.42
CA ILE A 22 3.79 -7.98 -7.71
C ILE A 22 2.75 -6.88 -7.51
N LYS A 23 2.49 -6.08 -8.54
CA LYS A 23 1.50 -4.99 -8.51
C LYS A 23 0.17 -5.48 -7.92
N GLY A 24 -0.40 -4.67 -7.04
CA GLY A 24 -1.66 -4.93 -6.35
C GLY A 24 -1.54 -5.84 -5.13
N ARG A 25 -0.40 -6.49 -4.86
CA ARG A 25 -0.26 -7.35 -3.66
C ARG A 25 -0.44 -6.53 -2.38
N ILE A 26 -1.25 -7.03 -1.47
CA ILE A 26 -1.46 -6.48 -0.13
C ILE A 26 -0.77 -7.36 0.89
N PHE A 27 0.05 -6.75 1.74
CA PHE A 27 0.77 -7.43 2.80
C PHE A 27 0.93 -6.53 4.03
N LYS A 28 1.22 -7.15 5.17
CA LYS A 28 1.50 -6.47 6.43
C LYS A 28 2.89 -6.86 6.91
N THR A 29 3.64 -5.90 7.44
CA THR A 29 5.00 -6.13 7.95
C THR A 29 5.25 -5.27 9.20
N VAL A 30 6.33 -5.56 9.92
CA VAL A 30 6.83 -4.69 11.00
C VAL A 30 7.64 -3.56 10.35
N TRP A 31 7.27 -2.31 10.64
CA TRP A 31 7.92 -1.11 10.06
C TRP A 31 8.63 -0.28 11.14
N LYS A 32 9.90 0.13 10.91
CA LYS A 32 10.71 1.00 11.80
C LYS A 32 10.30 2.48 11.59
N LYS A 33 10.14 3.43 12.53
CA LYS A 33 10.54 3.74 13.94
C LYS A 33 9.43 4.63 14.62
N PRO A 34 9.43 4.87 15.96
CA PRO A 34 10.32 4.34 17.02
C PRO A 34 9.84 3.04 17.66
N TYR A 35 8.62 2.59 17.38
CA TYR A 35 7.95 1.53 18.19
C TYR A 35 7.53 0.29 17.38
N GLY A 36 8.24 -0.06 16.31
CA GLY A 36 7.99 -1.32 15.57
C GLY A 36 6.53 -1.56 15.23
N ARG A 37 5.82 -0.53 14.75
CA ARG A 37 4.40 -0.65 14.44
C ARG A 37 4.20 -1.48 13.19
N TYR A 38 3.13 -2.27 13.19
CA TYR A 38 2.73 -2.99 11.99
C TYR A 38 2.19 -2.01 10.96
N GLN A 39 2.65 -2.13 9.72
CA GLN A 39 2.20 -1.34 8.59
C GLN A 39 1.73 -2.26 7.48
N TRP A 40 0.60 -1.90 6.89
CA TRP A 40 0.02 -2.57 5.74
C TRP A 40 0.43 -1.81 4.49
N PHE A 41 0.70 -2.53 3.40
CA PHE A 41 1.18 -1.99 2.14
C PHE A 41 0.45 -2.59 0.95
N VAL A 42 0.31 -1.78 -0.10
CA VAL A 42 -0.05 -2.22 -1.45
C VAL A 42 1.14 -2.02 -2.36
N VAL A 43 1.58 -3.07 -3.05
CA VAL A 43 2.64 -2.97 -4.06
C VAL A 43 2.12 -2.24 -5.29
N ILE A 44 2.82 -1.19 -5.71
CA ILE A 44 2.53 -0.41 -6.91
C ILE A 44 3.42 -0.89 -8.05
N ARG A 45 4.73 -0.96 -7.78
CA ARG A 45 5.74 -1.34 -8.75
C ARG A 45 6.79 -2.22 -8.09
N LYS A 46 7.07 -3.33 -8.74
CA LYS A 46 8.14 -4.25 -8.37
C LYS A 46 9.48 -3.74 -8.88
N GLN A 47 10.54 -3.90 -8.09
CA GLN A 47 11.94 -3.72 -8.50
C GLN A 47 12.72 -5.03 -8.25
N LEU A 48 14.04 -5.01 -8.49
CA LEU A 48 14.87 -6.22 -8.40
C LEU A 48 15.00 -6.78 -6.98
N HIS A 49 15.10 -5.92 -5.96
CA HIS A 49 15.31 -6.31 -4.56
C HIS A 49 14.36 -5.64 -3.55
N HIS A 50 13.50 -4.76 -4.06
CA HIS A 50 12.55 -4.02 -3.27
C HIS A 50 11.31 -3.73 -4.12
N SER A 51 10.30 -3.17 -3.49
CA SER A 51 9.06 -2.78 -4.14
C SER A 51 8.63 -1.39 -3.71
N LEU A 52 8.09 -0.61 -4.66
CA LEU A 52 7.46 0.67 -4.39
C LEU A 52 6.02 0.42 -3.95
N CYS A 53 5.66 0.94 -2.79
CA CYS A 53 4.40 0.66 -2.12
C CYS A 53 3.69 1.93 -1.65
N PHE A 54 2.37 1.87 -1.61
CA PHE A 54 1.56 2.79 -0.80
C PHE A 54 1.23 2.14 0.53
N ALA A 55 1.11 2.95 1.59
CA ALA A 55 0.71 2.48 2.90
C ALA A 55 -0.83 2.42 3.01
N ILE A 56 -1.35 1.43 3.72
CA ILE A 56 -2.75 1.43 4.17
C ILE A 56 -2.79 1.98 5.59
N VAL A 57 -3.56 3.04 5.80
CA VAL A 57 -3.72 3.70 7.09
C VAL A 57 -5.12 3.47 7.62
N ASN A 58 -5.25 3.24 8.92
CA ASN A 58 -6.54 3.21 9.60
C ASN A 58 -6.73 4.54 10.33
N GLY A 59 -7.84 5.22 10.04
CA GLY A 59 -8.30 6.35 10.83
C GLY A 59 -9.81 6.40 10.74
N GLY A 60 -10.51 6.45 11.88
CA GLY A 60 -11.92 6.86 11.84
C GLY A 60 -12.04 8.27 11.25
N ALA A 61 -13.18 8.61 10.66
CA ALA A 61 -13.43 9.89 10.00
C ALA A 61 -12.89 11.10 10.79
N LYS A 62 -13.10 11.12 12.12
CA LYS A 62 -12.59 12.17 13.04
C LYS A 62 -11.06 12.31 13.07
N SER A 63 -10.30 11.23 12.93
CA SER A 63 -8.83 11.25 12.90
C SER A 63 -8.28 11.70 11.55
N MET A 64 -9.04 11.53 10.47
CA MET A 64 -8.64 11.92 9.11
C MET A 64 -9.12 13.34 8.77
N ALA A 65 -10.31 13.73 9.22
CA ALA A 65 -10.91 15.07 9.10
C ALA A 65 -10.08 16.17 9.78
N LYS A 66 -9.31 15.84 10.82
CA LYS A 66 -8.40 16.79 11.51
C LYS A 66 -7.34 17.38 10.57
N ASN A 67 -7.13 16.80 9.38
CA ASN A 67 -6.22 17.33 8.38
C ASN A 67 -6.74 17.11 6.96
N ARG A 68 -7.69 17.95 6.50
CA ARG A 68 -8.30 17.86 5.15
C ARG A 68 -7.29 17.73 4.00
N ALA A 69 -6.13 18.39 4.10
CA ALA A 69 -5.06 18.27 3.10
C ALA A 69 -4.54 16.82 2.95
N ARG A 70 -4.68 15.99 3.99
CA ARG A 70 -4.37 14.55 3.93
C ARG A 70 -5.41 13.78 3.12
N GLY A 71 -6.68 14.21 3.18
CA GLY A 71 -7.83 13.65 2.47
C GLY A 71 -7.64 13.55 0.97
N GLU A 72 -7.09 14.60 0.37
CA GLU A 72 -6.85 14.72 -1.07
C GLU A 72 -5.89 13.66 -1.62
N HIS A 73 -5.22 12.92 -0.74
CA HIS A 73 -4.28 11.86 -1.08
C HIS A 73 -4.75 10.47 -0.68
N LEU A 74 -5.94 10.34 -0.11
CA LEU A 74 -6.48 9.06 0.33
C LEU A 74 -7.39 8.47 -0.74
N ALA A 75 -7.41 7.15 -0.84
CA ALA A 75 -8.41 6.40 -1.58
C ALA A 75 -9.12 5.40 -0.67
N VAL A 76 -10.42 5.18 -0.91
CA VAL A 76 -11.21 4.16 -0.21
C VAL A 76 -10.76 2.76 -0.65
N LEU A 77 -10.54 1.88 0.32
CA LEU A 77 -10.38 0.44 0.07
C LEU A 77 -11.65 -0.28 0.51
N TYR A 78 -12.15 -1.19 -0.33
CA TYR A 78 -13.35 -1.96 -0.01
C TYR A 78 -13.23 -3.40 -0.49
N SER A 79 -13.77 -4.34 0.29
CA SER A 79 -13.82 -5.74 -0.13
C SER A 79 -14.71 -5.88 -1.35
N THR A 80 -14.28 -6.67 -2.34
CA THR A 80 -15.10 -7.07 -3.50
C THR A 80 -16.44 -7.72 -3.13
N SER A 81 -16.58 -8.22 -1.90
CA SER A 81 -17.82 -8.80 -1.37
C SER A 81 -18.87 -7.77 -0.93
N VAL A 82 -18.56 -6.47 -0.96
CA VAL A 82 -19.47 -5.38 -0.55
C VAL A 82 -19.43 -4.23 -1.55
N SER A 83 -20.48 -3.43 -1.60
CA SER A 83 -20.47 -2.18 -2.35
C SER A 83 -19.44 -1.20 -1.76
N PRO A 84 -18.79 -0.36 -2.59
CA PRO A 84 -17.85 0.64 -2.11
C PRO A 84 -18.57 1.60 -1.15
N PRO A 85 -18.06 1.80 0.08
CA PRO A 85 -18.65 2.78 0.98
C PRO A 85 -18.39 4.19 0.42
N GLU A 86 -19.38 5.06 0.54
CA GLU A 86 -19.14 6.48 0.31
C GLU A 86 -18.17 7.01 1.38
N PRO A 87 -17.10 7.73 0.98
CA PRO A 87 -16.24 8.37 1.95
C PRO A 87 -17.01 9.45 2.71
N ASP A 88 -16.69 9.64 3.99
CA ASP A 88 -17.25 10.75 4.75
C ASP A 88 -16.81 12.08 4.09
N LYS A 89 -17.76 13.00 3.90
CA LYS A 89 -17.51 14.31 3.27
C LYS A 89 -16.42 15.11 4.00
N GLU A 90 -16.28 14.90 5.30
CA GLU A 90 -15.25 15.55 6.11
C GLU A 90 -13.84 15.01 5.83
N GLU A 91 -13.71 13.80 5.26
CA GLU A 91 -12.42 13.21 4.93
C GLU A 91 -11.77 13.86 3.70
N GLY A 92 -12.51 14.58 2.84
CA GLY A 92 -11.93 15.28 1.68
C GLY A 92 -11.30 14.36 0.63
N ILE A 93 -11.77 13.12 0.53
CA ILE A 93 -11.25 12.09 -0.39
C ILE A 93 -11.61 12.42 -1.84
N VAL A 94 -10.60 12.50 -2.69
CA VAL A 94 -10.75 12.79 -4.14
C VAL A 94 -10.34 11.63 -5.04
N PHE A 95 -9.54 10.69 -4.53
CA PHE A 95 -9.20 9.49 -5.29
C PHE A 95 -10.34 8.49 -5.25
N GLY A 96 -10.60 7.84 -6.39
CA GLY A 96 -11.66 6.85 -6.52
C GLY A 96 -11.40 5.61 -5.64
N PRO A 97 -12.46 4.85 -5.31
CA PRO A 97 -12.33 3.63 -4.52
C PRO A 97 -11.57 2.54 -5.28
N LEU A 98 -10.88 1.66 -4.56
CA LEU A 98 -10.21 0.47 -5.08
C LEU A 98 -10.78 -0.79 -4.41
N ALA A 99 -11.21 -1.75 -5.23
CA ALA A 99 -11.69 -3.02 -4.72
C ALA A 99 -10.51 -3.92 -4.31
N VAL A 100 -10.65 -4.64 -3.21
CA VAL A 100 -9.66 -5.59 -2.71
C VAL A 100 -10.25 -6.98 -2.54
N ILE A 101 -9.45 -8.00 -2.82
CA ILE A 101 -9.72 -9.41 -2.58
C ILE A 101 -8.85 -9.80 -1.39
N ILE A 102 -9.51 -10.08 -0.25
CA ILE A 102 -8.83 -10.63 0.92
C ILE A 102 -8.59 -12.12 0.66
N GLU A 103 -7.34 -12.55 0.72
CA GLU A 103 -6.97 -13.96 0.54
C GLU A 103 -7.04 -14.67 1.90
N GLU A 104 -7.30 -15.98 1.90
CA GLU A 104 -7.62 -16.80 3.09
C GLU A 104 -6.82 -16.44 4.37
N GLY A 105 -7.54 -16.20 5.46
CA GLY A 105 -7.00 -15.82 6.77
C GLY A 105 -8.04 -15.17 7.69
N LYS A 106 -7.70 -14.97 8.97
CA LYS A 106 -8.57 -14.29 9.95
C LYS A 106 -8.48 -12.76 9.91
N GLN A 107 -7.59 -12.20 9.10
CA GLN A 107 -7.39 -10.75 9.02
C GLN A 107 -8.42 -10.10 8.09
N ASN A 108 -9.02 -9.02 8.55
CA ASN A 108 -9.90 -8.19 7.74
C ASN A 108 -9.29 -6.79 7.61
N ILE A 109 -9.53 -6.14 6.46
CA ILE A 109 -9.23 -4.71 6.29
C ILE A 109 -10.41 -3.94 6.89
N SER A 110 -10.11 -3.03 7.82
CA SER A 110 -11.13 -2.16 8.41
C SER A 110 -11.89 -1.40 7.32
N PRO A 111 -13.22 -1.23 7.41
CA PRO A 111 -13.97 -0.33 6.52
C PRO A 111 -13.44 1.12 6.53
N PHE A 112 -12.74 1.52 7.59
CA PHE A 112 -12.09 2.83 7.74
C PHE A 112 -10.64 2.85 7.26
N ALA A 113 -10.16 1.75 6.67
CA ALA A 113 -8.85 1.73 6.05
C ALA A 113 -8.87 2.59 4.78
N ARG A 114 -7.80 3.34 4.57
CA ARG A 114 -7.56 4.13 3.35
C ARG A 114 -6.19 3.80 2.79
N LEU A 115 -6.09 3.83 1.46
CA LEU A 115 -4.79 3.83 0.79
C LEU A 115 -4.23 5.25 0.84
N ASP A 116 -3.09 5.43 1.49
CA ASP A 116 -2.38 6.70 1.59
C ASP A 116 -1.47 6.87 0.36
N CYS A 117 -1.94 7.64 -0.61
CA CYS A 117 -1.23 7.95 -1.85
C CYS A 117 -0.37 9.23 -1.73
N SER A 118 -0.21 9.79 -0.52
CA SER A 118 0.62 10.99 -0.32
C SER A 118 2.12 10.68 -0.39
N ARG A 119 2.49 9.42 -0.15
CA ARG A 119 3.89 9.00 -0.05
C ARG A 119 4.09 7.60 -0.61
N VAL A 120 5.12 7.48 -1.45
CA VAL A 120 5.63 6.19 -1.93
C VAL A 120 6.71 5.68 -0.96
N PHE A 121 6.59 4.43 -0.56
CA PHE A 121 7.54 3.73 0.30
C PHE A 121 8.35 2.73 -0.52
N THR A 122 9.66 2.71 -0.31
CA THR A 122 10.52 1.62 -0.77
C THR A 122 10.54 0.53 0.30
N VAL A 123 10.06 -0.66 -0.03
CA VAL A 123 9.97 -1.79 0.89
C VAL A 123 10.87 -2.92 0.39
N GLU A 124 11.82 -3.35 1.21
CA GLU A 124 12.73 -4.46 0.90
C GLU A 124 11.99 -5.81 0.79
N ASP A 125 12.37 -6.62 -0.19
CA ASP A 125 11.73 -7.91 -0.46
C ASP A 125 12.06 -8.98 0.62
N CYS A 126 13.13 -8.78 1.41
CA CYS A 126 13.59 -9.72 2.43
C CYS A 126 12.86 -9.59 3.78
N LEU A 127 11.89 -8.68 3.90
CA LEU A 127 11.11 -8.52 5.12
C LEU A 127 10.22 -9.74 5.39
N ARG A 128 10.05 -10.08 6.67
CA ARG A 128 9.00 -11.01 7.09
C ARG A 128 7.65 -10.32 6.93
N VAL A 129 6.75 -10.94 6.17
CA VAL A 129 5.44 -10.38 5.87
C VAL A 129 4.32 -11.35 6.21
N MET A 130 3.18 -10.80 6.55
CA MET A 130 1.91 -11.49 6.57
C MET A 130 1.21 -11.23 5.23
N LYS A 131 0.83 -12.30 4.52
CA LYS A 131 0.07 -12.22 3.26
C LYS A 131 -1.35 -11.80 3.59
N ILE A 132 -1.90 -10.77 2.95
CA ILE A 132 -3.25 -10.27 3.25
C ILE A 132 -4.19 -10.51 2.07
N GLY A 133 -3.77 -10.14 0.87
CA GLY A 133 -4.66 -10.19 -0.29
C GLY A 133 -4.10 -9.45 -1.48
N ARG A 134 -4.99 -8.92 -2.31
CA ARG A 134 -4.65 -8.20 -3.53
C ARG A 134 -5.70 -7.15 -3.91
N VAL A 135 -5.29 -6.08 -4.57
CA VAL A 135 -6.19 -5.17 -5.29
C VAL A 135 -6.75 -5.90 -6.50
N HIS A 136 -8.06 -5.74 -6.74
CA HIS A 136 -8.73 -6.33 -7.89
C HIS A 136 -8.05 -5.88 -9.20
N PRO A 137 -7.81 -6.78 -10.17
CA PRO A 137 -7.07 -6.47 -11.40
C PRO A 137 -7.56 -5.24 -12.15
N ASP A 138 -8.88 -5.05 -12.26
CA ASP A 138 -9.51 -3.91 -12.95
C ASP A 138 -9.12 -2.53 -12.38
N PHE A 139 -8.55 -2.50 -11.16
CA PHE A 139 -8.12 -1.27 -10.50
C PHE A 139 -6.59 -1.07 -10.57
N HIS A 140 -5.86 -1.91 -11.30
CA HIS A 140 -4.40 -1.78 -11.44
C HIS A 140 -4.00 -0.53 -12.22
N GLU A 141 -4.78 -0.12 -13.22
CA GLU A 141 -4.53 1.13 -13.96
C GLU A 141 -4.69 2.35 -13.03
N LYS A 142 -5.72 2.35 -12.17
CA LYS A 142 -5.89 3.39 -11.14
C LYS A 142 -4.70 3.46 -10.19
N LEU A 143 -4.09 2.34 -9.80
CA LEU A 143 -2.87 2.36 -8.99
C LEU A 143 -1.71 3.09 -9.71
N ASP A 144 -1.57 2.92 -11.02
CA ASP A 144 -0.56 3.64 -11.80
C ASP A 144 -0.88 5.14 -11.90
N GLU A 145 -2.15 5.51 -12.05
CA GLU A 145 -2.58 6.92 -12.00
C GLU A 145 -2.27 7.56 -10.65
N TYR A 146 -2.52 6.83 -9.56
CA TYR A 146 -2.30 7.33 -8.21
C TYR A 146 -0.81 7.54 -7.96
N TYR A 147 0.01 6.60 -8.44
CA TYR A 147 1.45 6.73 -8.43
C TYR A 147 1.96 7.91 -9.26
N LYS A 148 1.50 8.11 -10.49
CA LYS A 148 1.87 9.26 -11.32
C LYS A 148 1.55 10.58 -10.62
N LYS A 149 0.35 10.69 -10.03
CA LYS A 149 -0.09 11.87 -9.28
C LYS A 149 0.73 12.09 -8.00
N ALA A 150 1.22 11.04 -7.35
CA ALA A 150 2.09 11.15 -6.18
C ALA A 150 3.52 11.58 -6.58
N ASP A 151 4.05 10.97 -7.65
CA ASP A 151 5.40 11.23 -8.16
C ASP A 151 5.54 12.66 -8.71
N SER A 152 4.54 13.15 -9.44
CA SER A 152 4.53 14.53 -9.97
C SER A 152 4.53 15.62 -8.89
N ARG A 153 4.27 15.26 -7.63
CA ARG A 153 4.26 16.18 -6.48
C ARG A 153 5.54 16.10 -5.64
N LEU A 154 6.43 15.15 -5.92
CA LEU A 154 7.75 15.15 -5.32
C LEU A 154 8.55 16.32 -5.91
N PRO A 155 9.22 17.16 -5.09
CA PRO A 155 10.09 18.19 -5.62
C PRO A 155 11.15 17.52 -6.52
N THR A 156 11.35 18.08 -7.71
CA THR A 156 12.19 17.58 -8.82
C THR A 156 13.70 17.49 -8.50
N SER A 157 14.09 17.33 -7.24
CA SER A 157 15.49 17.37 -6.76
C SER A 157 16.23 16.02 -6.86
N THR A 158 15.61 14.99 -7.45
CA THR A 158 16.26 13.69 -7.71
C THR A 158 16.29 13.32 -9.20
N LYS A 159 16.24 14.31 -10.11
CA LYS A 159 16.94 14.14 -11.39
C LYS A 159 18.43 14.08 -11.06
N ARG A 160 18.96 12.85 -10.96
CA ARG A 160 20.38 12.47 -10.92
C ARG A 160 21.32 13.68 -11.00
N LEU A 161 22.13 13.90 -9.96
CA LEU A 161 23.47 14.44 -10.14
C LEU A 161 24.21 13.46 -11.08
N ARG A 162 24.01 13.60 -12.39
CA ARG A 162 24.97 13.15 -13.38
C ARG A 162 26.09 14.16 -13.25
N ASN A 163 27.15 13.80 -12.54
CA ASN A 163 28.43 14.46 -12.74
C ASN A 163 28.73 14.36 -14.24
N PRO A 164 28.82 15.48 -14.98
CA PRO A 164 29.54 15.44 -16.23
C PRO A 164 31.00 15.25 -15.83
N ASN A 165 31.54 14.06 -16.07
CA ASN A 165 32.97 13.79 -15.94
C ASN A 165 33.70 14.63 -17.00
N PRO A 166 34.54 15.62 -16.65
CA PRO A 166 35.42 16.25 -17.60
C PRO A 166 36.71 15.43 -17.62
N ARG A 167 36.74 14.40 -18.46
CA ARG A 167 38.01 13.90 -19.01
C ARG A 167 37.95 14.08 -20.52
N ALA A 168 38.44 15.22 -20.98
CA ALA A 168 38.87 15.43 -22.35
C ALA A 168 39.84 16.63 -22.36
N GLY A 169 41.07 16.39 -22.81
CA GLY A 169 42.07 17.41 -23.14
C GLY A 169 43.08 17.69 -22.05
#